data_AF-A0A2V6CSL7-F1
#
_entry.id   AF-A0A2V6CSL7-F1
#
_cell.length_a   1.000
_cell.length_b   1.000
_cell.length_c   1.000
_cell.angle_alpha   90.00
_cell.angle_beta   90.00
_cell.angle_gamma   90.00
#
_symmetry.space_group_name_H-M   'P 1'
#
loop_
_entity.id
_entity.type
_entity.pdbx_description
1 polymer ?
#
loop_
_entity_poly.entity_id
_entity_poly.type
_entity_poly.pdbx_seq_one_letter_code
_entity_poly.pdbx_strand_id
1 'polypeptide(L)'
;FAGGCLFSVLFYAPLVRLQDSFRQAESPATESGRTPDFRILVIGFALFVFLVPLFYFGGARTALPLGTAIEGALFVTIGIGILALALVDIVQRKAADSLLLGLWVFGTFVFAAVMNWTITSRTFLPMAPAVVILLIRRLRLSAANGSFMPWWLILPAALVSLLITIGDYKLANTARIAASQFRQRFRNESESIWFEGHWGFQYYMQQWSAKPLDLEEHGLVPGDVLIVPINNTNVTRKPAAPTIASFEQLNYAQFFATTTNPEVGAGFYSSKWGPLPWLVGSVPSEHYVIFRIK
;
A
#
# COMPACT_ATOMS: atom_id res chain seq x y z
N PHE A 1 -4.90 -5.20 -2.67
CA PHE A 1 -4.21 -4.33 -3.66
C PHE A 1 -5.12 -3.42 -4.48
N ALA A 2 -5.96 -3.92 -5.40
CA ALA A 2 -6.72 -3.08 -6.34
C ALA A 2 -7.44 -1.87 -5.69
N GLY A 3 -8.28 -2.11 -4.69
CA GLY A 3 -9.00 -1.02 -4.02
C GLY A 3 -8.15 -0.13 -3.12
N GLY A 4 -6.97 -0.58 -2.66
CA GLY A 4 -6.01 0.28 -1.95
C GLY A 4 -5.21 1.17 -2.90
N CYS A 5 -4.88 0.67 -4.10
CA CYS A 5 -4.23 1.47 -5.14
C CYS A 5 -5.18 2.52 -5.72
N LEU A 6 -6.47 2.19 -5.78
CA LEU A 6 -7.54 3.06 -6.26
C LEU A 6 -8.42 3.55 -5.10
N PHE A 7 -7.83 3.75 -3.92
CA PHE A 7 -8.57 4.13 -2.71
C PHE A 7 -9.36 5.43 -2.86
N SER A 8 -8.82 6.37 -3.64
CA SER A 8 -9.46 7.66 -3.92
C SER A 8 -10.86 7.54 -4.52
N VAL A 9 -11.18 6.41 -5.17
CA VAL A 9 -12.51 6.08 -5.70
C VAL A 9 -13.59 6.16 -4.60
N LEU A 10 -13.25 5.82 -3.36
CA LEU A 10 -14.17 5.86 -2.21
C LEU A 10 -14.78 7.25 -2.01
N PHE A 11 -14.00 8.32 -2.21
CA PHE A 11 -14.47 9.69 -1.99
C PHE A 11 -15.51 10.13 -3.00
N TYR A 12 -15.61 9.46 -4.15
CA TYR A 12 -16.60 9.76 -5.19
C TYR A 12 -17.89 8.94 -5.06
N ALA A 13 -17.92 7.93 -4.18
CA ALA A 13 -19.10 7.09 -3.94
C ALA A 13 -20.30 7.80 -3.27
N PRO A 14 -20.13 8.74 -2.31
CA PRO A 14 -21.25 9.38 -1.60
C PRO A 14 -22.07 10.35 -2.44
N LEU A 15 -21.57 10.82 -3.59
CA LEU A 15 -22.29 11.79 -4.44
C LEU A 15 -23.44 11.20 -5.25
N VAL A 16 -23.53 9.87 -5.30
CA VAL A 16 -24.75 9.21 -5.76
C VAL A 16 -25.92 9.49 -4.77
N ARG A 17 -25.62 9.86 -3.52
CA ARG A 17 -26.61 10.02 -2.43
C ARG A 17 -27.20 11.43 -2.29
N LEU A 18 -26.48 12.49 -2.68
CA LEU A 18 -26.82 13.88 -2.29
C LEU A 18 -27.78 14.60 -3.24
N GLN A 19 -27.94 14.15 -4.50
CA GLN A 19 -28.88 14.78 -5.44
C GLN A 19 -30.28 14.16 -5.41
N ASP A 20 -30.41 12.88 -5.04
CA ASP A 20 -31.72 12.23 -4.96
C ASP A 20 -32.53 12.66 -3.72
N SER A 21 -31.87 12.99 -2.61
CA SER A 21 -32.55 13.50 -1.40
C SER A 21 -33.18 14.87 -1.58
N PHE A 22 -32.66 15.72 -2.47
CA PHE A 22 -33.30 17.01 -2.80
C PHE A 22 -34.53 16.84 -3.71
N ARG A 23 -34.58 15.79 -4.54
CA ARG A 23 -35.74 15.47 -5.39
C ARG A 23 -36.93 14.89 -4.61
N GLN A 24 -36.69 14.23 -3.48
CA GLN A 24 -37.77 13.66 -2.64
C GLN A 24 -38.42 14.67 -1.69
N ALA A 25 -37.86 15.88 -1.54
CA ALA A 25 -38.43 16.90 -0.66
C ALA A 25 -39.63 17.66 -1.26
N GLU A 26 -39.96 17.47 -2.54
CA GLU A 26 -41.06 18.16 -3.24
C GLU A 26 -42.30 17.30 -3.54
N SER A 27 -42.40 16.07 -3.02
CA SER A 27 -43.62 15.26 -3.19
C SER A 27 -44.04 14.57 -1.88
N PRO A 28 -45.27 14.81 -1.39
CA PRO A 28 -45.80 14.06 -0.27
C PRO A 28 -46.30 12.68 -0.76
N ALA A 29 -46.08 11.68 0.09
CA ALA A 29 -46.58 10.30 0.01
C ALA A 29 -45.83 9.32 -0.92
N THR A 30 -44.98 8.49 -0.33
CA THR A 30 -45.23 7.04 -0.16
C THR A 30 -44.04 6.36 0.54
N GLU A 31 -44.29 5.77 1.70
CA GLU A 31 -43.39 4.85 2.40
C GLU A 31 -43.23 3.55 1.59
N SER A 32 -42.31 3.53 0.62
CA SER A 32 -41.85 2.28 -0.01
C SER A 32 -40.52 2.39 -0.77
N GLY A 33 -40.01 3.61 -0.99
CA GLY A 33 -38.83 3.84 -1.82
C GLY A 33 -37.50 3.88 -1.05
N ARG A 34 -37.03 2.75 -0.51
CA ARG A 34 -35.61 2.65 -0.08
C ARG A 34 -34.75 2.66 -1.35
N THR A 35 -34.24 3.84 -1.73
CA THR A 35 -33.57 4.11 -3.00
C THR A 35 -32.43 3.11 -3.28
N PRO A 36 -32.18 2.74 -4.55
CA PRO A 36 -31.18 1.73 -4.94
C PRO A 36 -29.77 2.01 -4.39
N ASP A 37 -29.42 3.27 -4.14
CA ASP A 37 -28.10 3.65 -3.63
C ASP A 37 -27.94 3.47 -2.11
N PHE A 38 -29.04 3.48 -1.35
CA PHE A 38 -29.00 3.05 0.06
C PHE A 38 -28.66 1.56 0.15
N ARG A 39 -29.18 0.73 -0.77
CA ARG A 39 -28.89 -0.71 -0.81
C ARG A 39 -27.42 -0.97 -1.13
N ILE A 40 -26.80 -0.22 -2.05
CA ILE A 40 -25.38 -0.35 -2.37
C ILE A 40 -24.51 -0.03 -1.16
N LEU A 41 -24.82 1.04 -0.42
CA LEU A 41 -24.09 1.40 0.80
C LEU A 41 -24.28 0.37 1.92
N VAL A 42 -25.48 -0.17 2.10
CA VAL A 42 -25.73 -1.24 3.07
C VAL A 42 -25.01 -2.53 2.69
N ILE A 43 -25.04 -2.92 1.41
CA ILE A 43 -24.32 -4.11 0.92
C ILE A 43 -22.81 -3.91 1.09
N GLY A 44 -22.28 -2.74 0.72
CA GLY A 44 -20.87 -2.41 0.92
C GLY A 44 -20.46 -2.44 2.39
N PHE A 45 -21.30 -1.89 3.29
CA PHE A 45 -21.06 -1.92 4.73
C PHE A 45 -21.14 -3.34 5.30
N ALA A 46 -22.14 -4.13 4.91
CA ALA A 46 -22.28 -5.52 5.33
C ALA A 46 -21.08 -6.37 4.86
N LEU A 47 -20.64 -6.17 3.62
CA LEU A 47 -19.44 -6.81 3.08
C LEU A 47 -18.19 -6.42 3.87
N PHE A 48 -18.01 -5.13 4.16
CA PHE A 48 -16.91 -4.65 5.00
C PHE A 48 -16.92 -5.30 6.39
N VAL A 49 -18.07 -5.31 7.08
CA VAL A 49 -18.22 -5.94 8.41
C VAL A 49 -17.93 -7.44 8.35
N PHE A 50 -18.34 -8.13 7.29
CA PHE A 50 -18.05 -9.55 7.09
C PHE A 50 -16.56 -9.82 6.81
N LEU A 51 -15.88 -8.93 6.09
CA LEU A 51 -14.47 -9.10 5.71
C LEU A 51 -13.50 -8.84 6.87
N VAL A 52 -13.83 -7.95 7.82
CA VAL A 52 -12.96 -7.67 8.98
C VAL A 52 -12.56 -8.94 9.76
N PRO A 53 -13.49 -9.80 10.22
CA PRO A 53 -13.12 -11.04 10.91
C PRO A 53 -12.39 -12.02 9.97
N LEU A 54 -12.71 -12.04 8.67
CA LEU A 54 -12.00 -12.89 7.71
C LEU A 54 -10.52 -12.49 7.58
N PHE A 55 -10.21 -11.20 7.56
CA PHE A 55 -8.83 -10.72 7.56
C PHE A 55 -8.13 -10.92 8.90
N TYR A 56 -8.87 -10.73 10.00
CA TYR A 56 -8.33 -10.88 11.34
C TYR A 56 -7.99 -12.34 11.66
N PHE A 57 -8.86 -13.29 11.31
CA PHE A 57 -8.71 -14.72 11.63
C PHE A 57 -8.20 -15.59 10.47
N GLY A 58 -8.40 -15.19 9.22
CA GLY A 58 -8.31 -16.10 8.06
C GLY A 58 -7.03 -16.06 7.23
N GLY A 59 -6.05 -15.19 7.54
CA GLY A 59 -4.95 -14.90 6.61
C GLY A 59 -3.57 -15.49 6.93
N ALA A 60 -3.24 -15.78 8.18
CA ALA A 60 -1.87 -16.17 8.55
C ALA A 60 -1.85 -17.07 9.81
N ARG A 61 -0.71 -17.74 10.05
CA ARG A 61 -0.45 -18.54 11.27
C ARG A 61 -0.61 -17.73 12.58
N THR A 62 -0.73 -16.41 12.47
CA THR A 62 -0.99 -15.44 13.53
C THR A 62 -2.03 -14.43 13.04
N ALA A 63 -2.96 -14.02 13.90
CA ALA A 63 -3.94 -12.97 13.57
C ALA A 63 -3.22 -11.67 13.15
N LEU A 64 -3.71 -11.03 12.09
CA LEU A 64 -3.21 -9.71 11.69
C LEU A 64 -3.62 -8.66 12.74
N PRO A 65 -2.84 -7.58 12.94
CA PRO A 65 -3.27 -6.47 13.77
C PRO A 65 -4.64 -5.96 13.33
N LEU A 66 -5.50 -5.60 14.28
CA LEU A 66 -6.88 -5.19 13.98
C LEU A 66 -6.94 -4.02 12.98
N GLY A 67 -6.02 -3.06 13.07
CA GLY A 67 -5.90 -1.96 12.10
C GLY A 67 -5.64 -2.46 10.67
N THR A 68 -4.69 -3.38 10.51
CA THR A 68 -4.40 -4.05 9.23
C THR A 68 -5.63 -4.78 8.69
N ALA A 69 -6.40 -5.47 9.54
CA ALA A 69 -7.61 -6.17 9.13
C ALA A 69 -8.71 -5.20 8.66
N ILE A 70 -8.89 -4.08 9.36
CA ILE A 70 -9.85 -3.04 9.00
C ILE A 70 -9.49 -2.39 7.65
N GLU A 71 -8.24 -1.97 7.47
CA GLU A 71 -7.78 -1.39 6.21
C GLU A 71 -7.86 -2.40 5.06
N GLY A 72 -7.49 -3.66 5.31
CA GLY A 72 -7.63 -4.75 4.35
C GLY A 72 -9.07 -4.97 3.90
N ALA A 73 -10.00 -5.07 4.85
CA ALA A 73 -11.44 -5.20 4.55
C ALA A 73 -11.96 -3.99 3.76
N LEU A 74 -11.52 -2.78 4.10
CA LEU A 74 -11.88 -1.56 3.38
C LEU A 74 -11.38 -1.60 1.93
N PHE A 75 -10.10 -1.95 1.71
CA PHE A 75 -9.53 -2.02 0.36
C PHE A 75 -10.17 -3.13 -0.49
N VAL A 76 -10.51 -4.27 0.10
CA VAL A 76 -11.24 -5.33 -0.62
C VAL A 76 -12.64 -4.86 -0.98
N THR A 77 -13.33 -4.18 -0.07
CA THR A 77 -14.67 -3.61 -0.33
C THR A 77 -14.63 -2.60 -1.49
N ILE A 78 -13.64 -1.70 -1.50
CA ILE A 78 -13.44 -0.75 -2.61
C ILE A 78 -13.12 -1.49 -3.91
N GLY A 79 -12.24 -2.50 -3.86
CA GLY A 79 -11.88 -3.31 -5.03
C GLY A 79 -13.08 -4.02 -5.64
N ILE A 80 -13.91 -4.66 -4.82
CA ILE A 80 -15.17 -5.30 -5.25
C ILE A 80 -16.13 -4.25 -5.82
N GLY A 81 -16.22 -3.07 -5.20
CA GLY A 81 -17.02 -1.96 -5.70
C GLY A 81 -16.60 -1.49 -7.09
N ILE A 82 -15.30 -1.44 -7.38
CA ILE A 82 -14.77 -1.11 -8.72
C ILE A 82 -15.16 -2.17 -9.76
N LEU A 83 -15.03 -3.46 -9.42
CA LEU A 83 -15.43 -4.55 -10.32
C LEU A 83 -16.96 -4.54 -10.56
N ALA A 84 -17.74 -4.31 -9.51
CA ALA A 84 -19.18 -4.19 -9.61
C ALA A 84 -19.59 -2.97 -10.45
N LEU A 85 -18.90 -1.83 -10.33
CA LEU A 85 -19.13 -0.64 -11.15
C LEU A 85 -18.97 -0.95 -12.65
N ALA A 86 -17.90 -1.65 -13.02
CA ALA A 86 -17.66 -2.06 -14.39
C ALA A 86 -18.74 -3.03 -14.91
N LEU A 87 -19.13 -4.02 -14.09
CA LEU A 87 -20.18 -4.98 -14.45
C LEU A 87 -21.54 -4.31 -14.63
N VAL A 88 -21.91 -3.40 -13.74
CA VAL A 88 -23.17 -2.65 -13.82
C VAL A 88 -23.20 -1.78 -15.07
N ASP A 89 -22.11 -1.10 -15.43
CA ASP A 89 -22.06 -0.29 -16.66
C ASP A 89 -22.28 -1.15 -17.92
N ILE A 90 -21.68 -2.36 -17.99
CA ILE A 90 -21.90 -3.32 -19.08
C ILE A 90 -23.38 -3.70 -19.17
N VAL A 91 -23.98 -4.12 -18.05
CA VAL A 91 -25.36 -4.64 -18.01
C VAL A 91 -26.39 -3.56 -18.33
N GLN A 92 -26.17 -2.33 -17.83
CA GLN A 92 -27.12 -1.23 -18.01
C GLN A 92 -27.03 -0.59 -19.39
N ARG A 93 -25.83 -0.31 -19.90
CA ARG A 93 -25.66 0.43 -21.16
C ARG A 93 -25.67 -0.46 -22.40
N LYS A 94 -25.24 -1.72 -22.28
CA LYS A 94 -25.15 -2.70 -23.39
C LYS A 94 -24.51 -2.13 -24.66
N ALA A 95 -23.48 -1.31 -24.49
CA ALA A 95 -22.76 -0.62 -25.58
C ALA A 95 -21.33 -1.14 -25.72
N ALA A 96 -20.74 -1.00 -26.92
CA ALA A 96 -19.37 -1.40 -27.19
C ALA A 96 -18.36 -0.72 -26.26
N ASP A 97 -18.53 0.58 -25.98
CA ASP A 97 -17.66 1.32 -25.06
C ASP A 97 -17.72 0.76 -23.63
N SER A 98 -18.89 0.30 -23.17
CA SER A 98 -19.05 -0.28 -21.84
C SER A 98 -18.40 -1.65 -21.75
N LEU A 99 -18.50 -2.44 -22.82
CA LEU A 99 -17.77 -3.71 -22.93
C LEU A 99 -16.25 -3.47 -22.90
N LEU A 100 -15.75 -2.49 -23.65
CA LEU A 100 -14.33 -2.12 -23.65
C LEU A 100 -13.83 -1.74 -22.25
N LEU A 101 -14.54 -0.83 -21.55
CA LEU A 101 -14.17 -0.43 -20.19
C LEU A 101 -14.23 -1.60 -19.21
N GLY A 102 -15.24 -2.46 -19.33
CA GLY A 102 -15.35 -3.67 -18.54
C GLY A 102 -14.18 -4.62 -18.76
N LEU A 103 -13.88 -4.95 -20.02
CA LEU A 103 -12.74 -5.80 -20.38
C LEU A 103 -11.41 -5.19 -19.94
N TRP A 104 -11.26 -3.87 -19.97
CA TRP A 104 -10.07 -3.20 -19.47
C TRP A 104 -9.92 -3.40 -17.96
N VAL A 105 -10.98 -3.12 -17.18
CA VAL A 105 -10.96 -3.29 -15.72
C VAL A 105 -10.72 -4.75 -15.34
N PHE A 106 -11.52 -5.67 -15.85
CA PHE A 106 -11.40 -7.10 -15.54
C PHE A 106 -10.10 -7.69 -16.09
N GLY A 107 -9.69 -7.32 -17.29
CA GLY A 107 -8.45 -7.78 -17.91
C GLY A 107 -7.21 -7.36 -17.09
N THR A 108 -7.16 -6.10 -16.65
CA THR A 108 -6.07 -5.63 -15.77
C THR A 108 -6.10 -6.33 -14.42
N PHE A 109 -7.28 -6.54 -13.85
CA PHE A 109 -7.43 -7.25 -12.58
C PHE A 109 -6.93 -8.70 -12.68
N VAL A 110 -7.38 -9.45 -13.69
CA VAL A 110 -6.98 -10.83 -13.93
C VAL A 110 -5.49 -10.92 -14.23
N PHE A 111 -4.96 -10.03 -15.08
CA PHE A 111 -3.52 -9.97 -15.34
C PHE A 111 -2.73 -9.74 -14.05
N ALA A 112 -3.10 -8.75 -13.25
CA ALA A 112 -2.39 -8.42 -12.02
C ALA A 112 -2.50 -9.51 -10.94
N ALA A 113 -3.66 -10.16 -10.81
CA ALA A 113 -3.93 -11.12 -9.75
C ALA A 113 -3.55 -12.57 -10.08
N VAL A 114 -3.57 -12.95 -11.37
CA VAL A 114 -3.40 -14.36 -11.80
C VAL A 114 -2.12 -14.55 -12.59
N MET A 115 -1.79 -13.63 -13.51
CA MET A 115 -0.65 -13.80 -14.42
C MET A 115 0.67 -13.33 -13.83
N ASN A 116 0.62 -12.54 -12.75
CA ASN A 116 1.82 -12.00 -12.13
C ASN A 116 2.26 -12.83 -10.93
N TRP A 117 3.53 -13.24 -10.93
CA TRP A 117 4.15 -14.00 -9.85
C TRP A 117 4.33 -13.18 -8.56
N THR A 118 4.31 -11.84 -8.65
CA THR A 118 4.18 -10.92 -7.52
C THR A 118 3.21 -9.79 -7.86
N ILE A 119 2.41 -9.36 -6.89
CA ILE A 119 1.47 -8.26 -7.06
C ILE A 119 2.15 -6.96 -6.59
N THR A 120 2.02 -5.88 -7.35
CA THR A 120 2.58 -4.56 -6.99
C THR A 120 1.57 -3.47 -7.35
N SER A 121 1.72 -2.27 -6.77
CA SER A 121 0.82 -1.16 -7.12
C SER A 121 0.91 -0.76 -8.60
N ARG A 122 2.10 -0.89 -9.21
CA ARG A 122 2.34 -0.56 -10.62
C ARG A 122 1.47 -1.39 -11.57
N THR A 123 1.16 -2.64 -11.21
CA THR A 123 0.37 -3.53 -12.09
C THR A 123 -1.11 -3.16 -12.13
N PHE A 124 -1.60 -2.37 -11.17
CA PHE A 124 -2.98 -1.88 -11.14
C PHE A 124 -3.15 -0.47 -11.70
N LEU A 125 -2.07 0.32 -11.85
CA LEU A 125 -2.15 1.67 -12.45
C LEU A 125 -2.82 1.71 -13.83
N PRO A 126 -2.63 0.73 -14.74
CA PRO A 126 -3.33 0.70 -16.02
C PRO A 126 -4.86 0.65 -15.90
N MET A 127 -5.42 0.21 -14.76
CA MET A 127 -6.86 0.17 -14.50
C MET A 127 -7.44 1.58 -14.23
N ALA A 128 -6.62 2.52 -13.76
CA ALA A 128 -7.10 3.82 -13.27
C ALA A 128 -7.89 4.63 -14.31
N PRO A 129 -7.45 4.77 -15.58
CA PRO A 129 -8.20 5.54 -16.58
C PRO A 129 -9.61 5.00 -16.81
N ALA A 130 -9.75 3.67 -16.95
CA ALA A 130 -11.06 3.04 -17.16
C ALA A 130 -12.00 3.28 -15.96
N VAL A 131 -11.48 3.15 -14.74
CA VAL A 131 -12.25 3.38 -13.51
C VAL A 131 -12.68 4.84 -13.40
N VAL A 132 -11.80 5.80 -13.73
CA VAL A 132 -12.14 7.22 -13.75
C VAL A 132 -13.25 7.52 -14.76
N ILE A 133 -13.18 6.95 -15.98
CA ILE A 133 -14.25 7.12 -16.98
C ILE A 133 -15.59 6.56 -16.47
N LEU A 134 -15.58 5.36 -15.87
CA LEU A 134 -16.77 4.74 -15.28
C LEU A 134 -17.36 5.59 -14.14
N LEU A 135 -16.51 6.16 -13.29
CA LEU A 135 -16.93 7.07 -12.22
C LEU A 135 -17.56 8.34 -12.79
N ILE A 136 -16.92 9.00 -13.76
CA ILE A 136 -17.47 10.20 -14.40
C ILE A 136 -18.82 9.89 -15.06
N ARG A 137 -18.94 8.73 -15.74
CA ARG A 137 -20.20 8.26 -16.33
C ARG A 137 -21.30 8.11 -15.27
N ARG A 138 -21.00 7.52 -14.12
CA ARG A 138 -21.92 7.38 -12.99
C ARG A 138 -22.32 8.74 -12.42
N LEU A 139 -21.35 9.63 -12.21
CA LEU A 139 -21.58 10.97 -11.65
C LEU A 139 -22.39 11.87 -12.59
N ARG A 140 -22.17 11.79 -13.91
CA ARG A 140 -22.97 12.53 -14.91
C ARG A 140 -24.42 12.05 -14.99
N LEU A 141 -24.67 10.75 -14.77
CA LEU A 141 -26.03 10.23 -14.68
C LEU A 141 -26.78 10.80 -13.46
N SER A 142 -26.08 11.08 -12.36
CA SER A 142 -26.65 11.72 -11.17
C SER A 142 -26.77 13.25 -11.33
N ALA A 143 -25.83 13.90 -12.00
CA ALA A 143 -25.71 15.36 -12.11
C ALA A 143 -26.51 16.01 -13.26
N ALA A 144 -27.79 15.64 -13.41
CA ALA A 144 -28.67 16.20 -14.45
C ALA A 144 -28.86 17.74 -14.39
N ASN A 145 -28.42 18.42 -13.33
CA ASN A 145 -28.62 19.86 -13.09
C ASN A 145 -27.33 20.72 -13.15
N GLY A 146 -26.32 20.36 -13.95
CA GLY A 146 -25.20 21.27 -14.27
C GLY A 146 -24.31 21.69 -13.10
N SER A 147 -24.40 21.01 -11.95
CA SER A 147 -23.55 21.30 -10.79
C SER A 147 -22.12 20.82 -11.05
N PHE A 148 -21.17 21.74 -10.89
CA PHE A 148 -19.73 21.49 -10.99
C PHE A 148 -19.32 20.38 -10.02
N MET A 149 -18.48 19.43 -10.47
CA MET A 149 -17.88 18.41 -9.60
C MET A 149 -17.25 19.11 -8.38
N PRO A 150 -17.69 18.81 -7.15
CA PRO A 150 -17.25 19.61 -6.03
C PRO A 150 -15.79 19.29 -5.67
N TRP A 151 -14.95 20.32 -5.69
CA TRP A 151 -13.50 20.26 -5.41
C TRP A 151 -13.17 19.60 -4.04
N TRP A 152 -14.12 19.61 -3.10
CA TRP A 152 -13.94 19.00 -1.78
C TRP A 152 -13.79 17.47 -1.82
N LEU A 153 -14.08 16.77 -2.92
CA LEU A 153 -13.81 15.32 -3.07
C LEU A 153 -12.36 15.02 -3.46
N ILE A 154 -11.76 15.94 -4.21
CA ILE A 154 -10.39 15.81 -4.68
C ILE A 154 -9.45 16.04 -3.50
N LEU A 155 -9.81 16.93 -2.57
CA LEU A 155 -9.02 17.23 -1.38
C LEU A 155 -8.69 16.00 -0.52
N PRO A 156 -9.64 15.20 -0.01
CA PRO A 156 -9.30 14.03 0.80
C PRO A 156 -8.51 12.99 0.01
N ALA A 157 -8.80 12.81 -1.30
CA ALA A 157 -8.00 11.95 -2.17
C ALA A 157 -6.54 12.43 -2.28
N ALA A 158 -6.33 13.74 -2.47
CA ALA A 158 -5.01 14.36 -2.54
C ALA A 158 -4.29 14.30 -1.20
N LEU A 159 -5.00 14.54 -0.09
CA LEU A 159 -4.45 14.46 1.26
C LEU A 159 -3.97 13.05 1.60
N VAL A 160 -4.80 12.02 1.36
CA VAL A 160 -4.38 10.62 1.55
C VAL A 160 -3.19 10.30 0.67
N SER A 161 -3.22 10.67 -0.62
CA SER A 161 -2.10 10.43 -1.54
C SER A 161 -0.81 11.09 -1.06
N LEU A 162 -0.89 12.34 -0.57
CA LEU A 162 0.25 13.07 -0.02
C LEU A 162 0.76 12.42 1.27
N LEU A 163 -0.11 11.99 2.18
CA LEU A 163 0.26 11.30 3.41
C LEU A 163 1.02 9.99 3.12
N ILE A 164 0.52 9.17 2.20
CA ILE A 164 1.20 7.93 1.79
C ILE A 164 2.54 8.24 1.11
N THR A 165 2.59 9.28 0.26
CA THR A 165 3.84 9.72 -0.39
C THR A 165 4.88 10.21 0.62
N ILE A 166 4.46 10.95 1.65
CA ILE A 166 5.35 11.38 2.75
C ILE A 166 5.88 10.17 3.53
N GLY A 167 5.04 9.17 3.76
CA GLY A 167 5.43 7.90 4.38
C GLY A 167 6.53 7.18 3.59
N ASP A 168 6.29 6.98 2.29
CA ASP A 168 7.25 6.35 1.38
C ASP A 168 8.58 7.13 1.28
N TYR A 169 8.49 8.47 1.18
CA TYR A 169 9.66 9.35 1.20
C TYR A 169 10.46 9.23 2.49
N LYS A 170 9.80 9.22 3.66
CA LYS A 170 10.46 9.09 4.96
C LYS A 170 11.12 7.73 5.14
N LEU A 171 10.47 6.66 4.69
CA LEU A 171 11.05 5.32 4.67
C LEU A 171 12.31 5.30 3.80
N ALA A 172 12.23 5.76 2.56
CA ALA A 172 13.38 5.83 1.66
C ALA A 172 14.52 6.70 2.21
N ASN A 173 14.21 7.80 2.88
CA ASN A 173 15.18 8.69 3.48
C ASN A 173 15.87 8.09 4.73
N THR A 174 15.27 7.08 5.36
CA THR A 174 15.87 6.40 6.52
C THR A 174 17.20 5.75 6.14
N ALA A 175 17.26 5.05 5.00
CA ALA A 175 18.49 4.45 4.50
C ALA A 175 19.60 5.50 4.26
N ARG A 176 19.23 6.69 3.76
CA ARG A 176 20.15 7.81 3.55
C ARG A 176 20.69 8.35 4.87
N ILE A 177 19.80 8.59 5.84
CA ILE A 177 20.17 9.07 7.17
C ILE A 177 21.07 8.06 7.87
N ALA A 178 20.67 6.79 7.91
CA ALA A 178 21.43 5.72 8.55
C ALA A 178 22.85 5.61 7.97
N ALA A 179 22.98 5.52 6.64
CA ALA A 179 24.29 5.48 5.98
C ALA A 179 25.15 6.70 6.29
N SER A 180 24.57 7.90 6.36
CA SER A 180 25.30 9.13 6.72
C SER A 180 25.82 9.11 8.17
N GLN A 181 25.03 8.56 9.10
CA GLN A 181 25.42 8.40 10.50
C GLN A 181 26.49 7.33 10.67
N PHE A 182 26.39 6.20 9.96
CA PHE A 182 27.44 5.17 9.95
C PHE A 182 28.75 5.71 9.38
N ARG A 183 28.70 6.48 8.29
CA ARG A 183 29.90 7.13 7.73
C ARG A 183 30.59 8.02 8.76
N GLN A 184 29.83 8.81 9.52
CA GLN A 184 30.41 9.66 10.56
C GLN A 184 30.98 8.85 11.72
N ARG A 185 30.25 7.82 12.15
CA ARG A 185 30.61 6.94 13.26
C ARG A 185 31.89 6.14 12.98
N PHE A 186 31.99 5.54 11.80
CA PHE A 186 33.10 4.68 11.40
C PHE A 186 34.17 5.40 10.59
N ARG A 187 34.17 6.74 10.60
CA ARG A 187 35.13 7.56 9.84
C ARG A 187 36.59 7.25 10.19
N ASN A 188 36.85 6.91 11.45
CA ASN A 188 38.18 6.67 11.99
C ASN A 188 38.46 5.18 12.23
N GLU A 189 37.57 4.29 11.79
CA GLU A 189 37.80 2.85 11.89
C GLU A 189 38.90 2.46 10.90
N SER A 190 39.90 1.70 11.35
CA SER A 190 40.97 1.18 10.47
C SER A 190 40.52 -0.02 9.65
N GLU A 191 39.55 -0.78 10.16
CA GLU A 191 39.06 -2.03 9.58
C GLU A 191 38.03 -1.80 8.48
N SER A 192 37.79 -2.83 7.67
CA SER A 192 36.82 -2.72 6.58
C SER A 192 35.40 -2.67 7.13
N ILE A 193 34.60 -1.75 6.59
CA ILE A 193 33.17 -1.71 6.85
C ILE A 193 32.45 -2.48 5.75
N TRP A 194 31.77 -3.54 6.17
CA TRP A 194 30.91 -4.37 5.34
C TRP A 194 29.45 -4.07 5.63
N PHE A 195 28.60 -4.31 4.64
CA PHE A 195 27.16 -4.17 4.82
C PHE A 195 26.40 -5.22 4.02
N GLU A 196 25.21 -5.54 4.50
CA GLU A 196 24.20 -6.28 3.74
C GLU A 196 23.05 -5.35 3.31
N GLY A 197 22.15 -5.90 2.49
CA GLY A 197 20.95 -5.21 2.06
C GLY A 197 21.15 -4.39 0.78
N HIS A 198 20.03 -4.05 0.15
CA HIS A 198 20.00 -3.55 -1.22
C HIS A 198 19.33 -2.16 -1.31
N TRP A 199 19.05 -1.73 -2.54
CA TRP A 199 18.36 -0.49 -2.89
C TRP A 199 19.14 0.77 -2.46
N GLY A 200 18.44 1.75 -1.89
CA GLY A 200 19.04 3.03 -1.49
C GLY A 200 20.15 2.86 -0.45
N PHE A 201 20.04 1.91 0.47
CA PHE A 201 21.06 1.69 1.50
C PHE A 201 22.40 1.30 0.87
N GLN A 202 22.40 0.33 -0.04
CA GLN A 202 23.58 -0.07 -0.80
C GLN A 202 24.22 1.12 -1.52
N TYR A 203 23.42 1.92 -2.23
CA TYR A 203 23.91 3.11 -2.93
C TYR A 203 24.61 4.08 -1.97
N TYR A 204 24.02 4.40 -0.82
CA TYR A 204 24.63 5.34 0.13
C TYR A 204 25.82 4.77 0.90
N MET A 205 25.86 3.46 1.14
CA MET A 205 27.00 2.80 1.79
C MET A 205 28.24 2.77 0.89
N GLN A 206 28.05 2.43 -0.39
CA GLN A 206 29.15 2.37 -1.36
C GLN A 206 29.76 3.75 -1.66
N GLN A 207 29.01 4.85 -1.48
CA GLN A 207 29.52 6.22 -1.64
C GLN A 207 30.68 6.58 -0.69
N TRP A 208 30.85 5.84 0.41
CA TRP A 208 31.97 6.03 1.34
C TRP A 208 32.82 4.77 1.49
N SER A 209 32.87 3.98 0.42
CA SER A 209 33.75 2.81 0.26
C SER A 209 33.47 1.63 1.20
N ALA A 210 32.29 1.58 1.82
CA ALA A 210 31.84 0.35 2.48
C ALA A 210 31.58 -0.75 1.44
N LYS A 211 31.84 -2.00 1.79
CA LYS A 211 31.80 -3.16 0.89
C LYS A 211 30.50 -3.96 1.07
N PRO A 212 29.77 -4.29 0.00
CA PRO A 212 28.64 -5.21 0.11
C PRO A 212 29.18 -6.61 0.46
N LEU A 213 28.51 -7.29 1.38
CA LEU A 213 28.78 -8.69 1.68
C LEU A 213 27.92 -9.56 0.75
N ASP A 214 28.55 -10.29 -0.16
CA ASP A 214 27.89 -11.32 -0.97
C ASP A 214 27.84 -12.65 -0.20
N LEU A 215 26.81 -13.46 -0.44
CA LEU A 215 26.66 -14.79 0.15
C LEU A 215 27.83 -15.73 -0.20
N GLU A 216 28.51 -15.47 -1.33
CA GLU A 216 29.66 -16.23 -1.80
C GLU A 216 31.01 -15.62 -1.35
N GLU A 217 31.05 -14.36 -0.90
CA GLU A 217 32.29 -13.70 -0.49
C GLU A 217 32.66 -14.03 0.95
N HIS A 218 33.75 -14.78 1.12
CA HIS A 218 34.30 -15.19 2.42
C HIS A 218 35.36 -14.20 2.93
N GLY A 219 35.09 -12.90 2.77
CA GLY A 219 36.07 -11.83 2.95
C GLY A 219 36.16 -11.19 4.33
N LEU A 220 35.29 -11.57 5.26
CA LEU A 220 35.25 -10.99 6.61
C LEU A 220 36.46 -11.45 7.43
N VAL A 221 37.24 -10.50 7.92
CA VAL A 221 38.38 -10.77 8.82
C VAL A 221 38.12 -10.26 10.24
N PRO A 222 38.79 -10.82 11.27
CA PRO A 222 38.69 -10.31 12.64
C PRO A 222 38.95 -8.80 12.71
N GLY A 223 38.08 -8.07 13.41
CA GLY A 223 38.14 -6.61 13.53
C GLY A 223 37.16 -5.87 12.62
N ASP A 224 36.81 -6.44 11.47
CA ASP A 224 35.83 -5.87 10.54
C ASP A 224 34.48 -5.59 11.20
N VAL A 225 33.76 -4.64 10.62
CA VAL A 225 32.41 -4.26 11.07
C VAL A 225 31.41 -4.63 9.98
N LEU A 226 30.36 -5.34 10.35
CA LEU A 226 29.26 -5.70 9.46
C LEU A 226 27.96 -5.00 9.90
N ILE A 227 27.36 -4.25 8.99
CA ILE A 227 26.11 -3.52 9.22
C ILE A 227 24.97 -4.18 8.43
N VAL A 228 23.93 -4.62 9.13
CA VAL A 228 22.80 -5.35 8.56
C VAL A 228 21.49 -4.56 8.75
N PRO A 229 20.85 -4.07 7.67
CA PRO A 229 19.52 -3.49 7.73
C PRO A 229 18.46 -4.59 7.79
N ILE A 230 17.98 -4.93 8.99
CA ILE A 230 17.15 -6.12 9.24
C ILE A 230 15.82 -6.08 8.47
N ASN A 231 15.30 -4.89 8.21
CA ASN A 231 14.07 -4.67 7.46
C ASN A 231 14.24 -4.72 5.94
N ASN A 232 15.45 -4.97 5.42
CA ASN A 232 15.73 -5.08 3.99
C ASN A 232 15.48 -6.51 3.47
N THR A 233 15.55 -6.69 2.15
CA THR A 233 15.39 -8.01 1.52
C THR A 233 16.70 -8.79 1.50
N ASN A 234 16.61 -10.12 1.58
CA ASN A 234 17.77 -11.04 1.45
C ASN A 234 18.94 -10.74 2.39
N VAL A 235 18.64 -10.31 3.62
CA VAL A 235 19.65 -10.09 4.67
C VAL A 235 19.67 -11.25 5.69
N THR A 236 20.84 -11.51 6.23
CA THR A 236 21.11 -12.51 7.26
C THR A 236 21.06 -11.87 8.64
N ARG A 237 20.12 -12.32 9.48
CA ARG A 237 19.99 -11.78 10.86
C ARG A 237 21.15 -12.16 11.79
N LYS A 238 21.94 -13.15 11.42
CA LYS A 238 23.10 -13.63 12.18
C LYS A 238 24.24 -13.95 11.21
N PRO A 239 25.39 -13.26 11.29
CA PRO A 239 26.52 -13.52 10.41
C PRO A 239 27.01 -14.97 10.56
N ALA A 240 27.52 -15.56 9.47
CA ALA A 240 28.16 -16.87 9.49
C ALA A 240 29.50 -16.85 10.25
N ALA A 241 30.22 -15.73 10.17
CA ALA A 241 31.49 -15.52 10.87
C ALA A 241 31.25 -15.36 12.38
N PRO A 242 32.20 -15.80 13.24
CA PRO A 242 32.15 -15.52 14.67
C PRO A 242 32.11 -14.02 14.91
N THR A 243 31.18 -13.56 15.74
CA THR A 243 31.11 -12.17 16.17
C THR A 243 31.47 -12.05 17.63
N ILE A 244 31.82 -10.84 18.06
CA ILE A 244 31.78 -10.51 19.49
C ILE A 244 30.35 -10.76 19.99
N ALA A 245 30.21 -11.28 21.21
CA ALA A 245 28.94 -11.82 21.72
C ALA A 245 27.79 -10.80 21.77
N SER A 246 28.10 -9.50 21.81
CA SER A 246 27.12 -8.40 21.76
C SER A 246 27.14 -7.71 20.39
N PHE A 247 25.96 -7.55 19.79
CA PHE A 247 25.74 -6.64 18.66
C PHE A 247 25.13 -5.32 19.16
N GLU A 248 25.37 -4.24 18.43
CA GLU A 248 24.68 -2.97 18.62
C GLU A 248 23.46 -2.90 17.69
N GLN A 249 22.37 -2.30 18.16
CA GLN A 249 21.18 -2.06 17.34
C GLN A 249 20.81 -0.58 17.36
N LEU A 250 20.66 0.00 16.17
CA LEU A 250 20.15 1.34 15.96
C LEU A 250 18.75 1.27 15.34
N ASN A 251 17.84 2.08 15.89
CA ASN A 251 16.44 2.10 15.53
C ASN A 251 16.05 3.46 14.97
N TYR A 252 15.41 3.48 13.80
CA TYR A 252 14.93 4.70 13.16
C TYR A 252 13.41 4.68 13.12
N ALA A 253 12.81 5.55 13.94
CA ALA A 253 11.36 5.70 14.01
C ALA A 253 10.78 6.02 12.62
N GLN A 254 9.69 5.36 12.29
CA GLN A 254 9.00 5.52 11.01
C GLN A 254 7.80 6.45 11.12
N PHE A 255 7.36 6.95 9.96
CA PHE A 255 6.10 7.68 9.88
C PHE A 255 4.92 6.75 10.09
N PHE A 256 3.80 7.26 10.58
CA PHE A 256 2.60 6.45 10.86
C PHE A 256 1.90 5.93 9.59
N ALA A 257 2.26 6.43 8.40
CA ALA A 257 1.82 5.88 7.12
C ALA A 257 3.02 5.22 6.43
N THR A 258 2.85 3.97 5.97
CA THR A 258 3.91 3.21 5.29
C THR A 258 3.38 2.51 4.05
N THR A 259 4.22 2.45 3.02
CA THR A 259 4.00 1.67 1.80
C THR A 259 4.61 0.28 1.90
N THR A 260 5.66 0.11 2.71
CA THR A 260 6.43 -1.14 2.80
C THR A 260 6.87 -1.36 4.23
N ASN A 261 6.27 -2.34 4.89
CA ASN A 261 6.73 -2.89 6.15
C ASN A 261 6.02 -4.25 6.35
N PRO A 262 6.76 -5.36 6.43
CA PRO A 262 6.16 -6.69 6.41
C PRO A 262 5.49 -7.08 7.72
N GLU A 263 5.91 -6.49 8.84
CA GLU A 263 5.34 -6.77 10.16
C GLU A 263 3.89 -6.28 10.27
N VAL A 264 3.56 -5.19 9.57
CA VAL A 264 2.20 -4.63 9.53
C VAL A 264 1.45 -5.00 8.26
N GLY A 265 2.06 -5.77 7.35
CA GLY A 265 1.45 -6.27 6.13
C GLY A 265 1.34 -5.26 4.98
N ALA A 266 2.17 -4.21 4.97
CA ALA A 266 2.27 -3.25 3.87
C ALA A 266 3.36 -3.68 2.87
N GLY A 267 3.00 -3.80 1.58
CA GLY A 267 3.84 -4.34 0.53
C GLY A 267 3.60 -3.70 -0.85
N PHE A 268 3.62 -2.38 -0.94
CA PHE A 268 3.41 -1.61 -2.18
C PHE A 268 4.20 -2.13 -3.38
N TYR A 269 5.48 -2.43 -3.16
CA TYR A 269 6.41 -2.88 -4.19
C TYR A 269 6.41 -4.39 -4.42
N SER A 270 5.80 -5.17 -3.52
CA SER A 270 5.71 -6.64 -3.65
C SER A 270 4.74 -7.21 -2.63
N SER A 271 3.76 -7.98 -3.09
CA SER A 271 2.84 -8.72 -2.22
C SER A 271 3.49 -9.79 -1.36
N LYS A 272 4.77 -10.13 -1.60
CA LYS A 272 5.55 -10.97 -0.68
C LYS A 272 5.75 -10.31 0.68
N TRP A 273 5.70 -8.97 0.73
CA TRP A 273 5.87 -8.18 1.95
C TRP A 273 4.55 -7.94 2.66
N GLY A 274 3.42 -8.14 2.00
CA GLY A 274 2.14 -8.02 2.68
C GLY A 274 0.96 -7.93 1.72
N PRO A 275 -0.26 -8.19 2.22
CA PRO A 275 -1.47 -8.19 1.41
C PRO A 275 -1.99 -6.77 1.07
N LEU A 276 -1.49 -5.74 1.77
CA LEU A 276 -1.93 -4.35 1.59
C LEU A 276 -0.89 -3.56 0.79
N PRO A 277 -1.32 -2.67 -0.13
CA PRO A 277 -0.38 -1.80 -0.83
C PRO A 277 0.21 -0.72 0.08
N TRP A 278 -0.48 -0.32 1.15
CA TRP A 278 -0.01 0.64 2.15
C TRP A 278 -0.85 0.48 3.41
N LEU A 279 -0.42 1.10 4.51
CA LEU A 279 -1.10 1.05 5.81
C LEU A 279 -0.92 2.37 6.58
N VAL A 280 -1.91 2.76 7.37
CA VAL A 280 -1.86 3.89 8.31
C VAL A 280 -2.05 3.38 9.74
N GLY A 281 -0.99 3.40 10.55
CA GLY A 281 -1.06 2.94 11.93
C GLY A 281 0.26 3.09 12.68
N SER A 282 0.43 2.28 13.73
CA SER A 282 1.72 2.18 14.41
C SER A 282 2.68 1.38 13.52
N VAL A 283 3.66 2.07 12.95
CA VAL A 283 4.66 1.47 12.06
C VAL A 283 5.93 1.17 12.88
N PRO A 284 6.40 -0.09 12.91
CA PRO A 284 7.65 -0.45 13.55
C PRO A 284 8.84 0.34 12.99
N SER A 285 9.84 0.58 13.84
CA SER A 285 11.07 1.24 13.44
C SER A 285 11.86 0.41 12.43
N GLU A 286 12.68 1.08 11.61
CA GLU A 286 13.71 0.40 10.84
C GLU A 286 14.89 0.06 11.76
N HIS A 287 15.35 -1.18 11.69
CA HIS A 287 16.37 -1.75 12.55
C HIS A 287 17.66 -2.00 11.79
N TYR A 288 18.76 -1.49 12.33
CA TYR A 288 20.10 -1.73 11.81
C TYR A 288 20.92 -2.38 12.91
N VAL A 289 21.47 -3.55 12.62
CA VAL A 289 22.32 -4.28 13.55
C VAL A 289 23.77 -4.18 13.10
N ILE A 290 24.66 -3.95 14.05
CA ILE A 290 26.09 -3.79 13.83
C ILE A 290 26.81 -4.92 14.57
N PHE A 291 27.53 -5.73 13.82
CA PHE A 291 28.37 -6.81 14.32
C PHE A 291 29.84 -6.42 14.17
N ARG A 292 30.66 -6.80 15.15
CA ARG A 292 32.12 -6.79 15.01
C ARG A 292 32.61 -8.23 14.90
N ILE A 293 33.38 -8.50 13.86
CA ILE A 293 33.89 -9.84 13.54
C ILE A 293 35.04 -10.20 14.47
N LYS A 294 35.08 -11.47 14.91
CA LYS A 294 36.07 -12.01 15.86
C LYS A 294 36.99 -13.01 15.18
#